data_AF-A0A832E766-F1
#
_entry.id   AF-A0A832E766-F1
#
_cell.length_a   1.000
_cell.length_b   1.000
_cell.length_c   1.000
_cell.angle_alpha   90.00
_cell.angle_beta   90.00
_cell.angle_gamma   90.00
#
_symmetry.space_group_name_H-M   'P 1'
#
loop_
_entity.id
_entity.type
_entity.pdbx_description
1 polymer ?
#
loop_
_entity_poly.entity_id
_entity_poly.type
_entity_poly.pdbx_seq_one_letter_code
_entity_poly.pdbx_strand_id
1 'polypeptide(L)'
;MKEIRTIQAAIQRMATNHQTPSDAIVYVGHQHDAIPRAIWFDPALQAMDVRAWGVIRTQLDVDQSVSLSLHKLLQKQLGYSKTTVSCILYGLRLSRWITYCQTLRNAAGHKQGHVYAIHDDALSVTETLALDPNYLEFVTRQTQHMRSHIRQLAQSILGDQQAKVHNVDLGNPKVHNLDLGLPKVHIVDLGTISKNLKNQDDTAKVHKVDLGLTTCSSSLLKTTTTSKNPRARENDFHFPPSFTSAEIALALSRLEQLPAELRQAFLDETAAQIERKRQTQRPIRNPIGFLDWLCSEYLQGNNRLTSLSVRYQEQRQMQQRHENIAEQSIKAFETEMKQRDANNTNVSTTTHPE
;
A
#
# COMPACT_ATOMS: atom_id res chain seq x y z
N MET A 1 -13.90 -5.23 32.01
CA MET A 1 -14.55 -3.90 32.12
C MET A 1 -14.38 -3.03 30.87
N LYS A 2 -13.16 -2.77 30.35
CA LYS A 2 -12.96 -1.96 29.13
C LYS A 2 -13.53 -2.62 27.86
N GLU A 3 -13.29 -3.92 27.68
CA GLU A 3 -13.81 -4.70 26.54
C GLU A 3 -15.33 -4.70 26.45
N ILE A 4 -16.00 -4.87 27.60
CA ILE A 4 -17.47 -4.81 27.72
C ILE A 4 -17.99 -3.43 27.27
N ARG A 5 -17.31 -2.34 27.63
CA ARG A 5 -17.69 -0.98 27.19
C ARG A 5 -17.48 -0.77 25.69
N THR A 6 -16.41 -1.32 25.12
CA THR A 6 -16.15 -1.25 23.66
C THR A 6 -17.25 -1.99 22.89
N ILE A 7 -17.63 -3.18 23.35
CA ILE A 7 -18.74 -3.95 22.77
C ILE A 7 -20.05 -3.16 22.89
N GLN A 8 -20.37 -2.62 24.08
CA GLN A 8 -21.59 -1.83 24.31
C GLN A 8 -21.66 -0.57 23.42
N ALA A 9 -20.53 0.13 23.23
CA ALA A 9 -20.46 1.29 22.36
C ALA A 9 -20.64 0.92 20.87
N ALA A 10 -20.09 -0.23 20.44
CA ALA A 10 -20.31 -0.74 19.08
C ALA A 10 -21.77 -1.15 18.85
N ILE A 11 -22.40 -1.82 19.82
CA ILE A 11 -23.83 -2.16 19.80
C ILE A 11 -24.69 -0.89 19.71
N GLN A 12 -24.39 0.14 20.51
CA GLN A 12 -25.12 1.41 20.47
C GLN A 12 -24.99 2.12 19.11
N ARG A 13 -23.80 2.12 18.49
CA ARG A 13 -23.58 2.71 17.15
C ARG A 13 -24.40 2.01 16.06
N MET A 14 -24.53 0.69 16.15
CA MET A 14 -25.35 -0.08 15.21
C MET A 14 -26.84 0.13 15.46
N ALA A 15 -27.26 0.22 16.72
CA ALA A 15 -28.65 0.50 17.07
C ALA A 15 -29.12 1.89 16.59
N THR A 16 -28.21 2.87 16.51
CA THR A 16 -28.50 4.21 15.96
C THR A 16 -28.46 4.31 14.43
N ASN A 17 -27.90 3.29 13.75
CA ASN A 17 -27.84 3.25 12.28
C ASN A 17 -29.04 2.47 11.74
N HIS A 18 -30.11 3.18 11.34
CA HIS A 18 -31.34 2.60 10.78
C HIS A 18 -31.22 2.10 9.32
N GLN A 19 -30.00 1.89 8.82
CA GLN A 19 -29.78 1.31 7.49
C GLN A 19 -29.61 -0.20 7.60
N THR A 20 -30.39 -0.93 6.80
CA THR A 20 -30.42 -2.38 6.51
C THR A 20 -29.76 -3.33 7.53
N PRO A 21 -30.44 -4.40 7.98
CA PRO A 21 -29.86 -5.38 8.89
C PRO A 21 -28.53 -5.90 8.31
N SER A 22 -27.42 -5.52 8.95
CA SER A 22 -26.06 -5.85 8.54
C SER A 22 -25.33 -6.46 9.72
N ASP A 23 -24.68 -7.59 9.46
CA ASP A 23 -23.82 -8.22 10.45
C ASP A 23 -22.59 -7.35 10.69
N ALA A 24 -22.15 -7.29 11.94
CA ALA A 24 -20.95 -6.55 12.28
C ALA A 24 -20.09 -7.32 13.25
N ILE A 25 -18.78 -7.21 13.03
CA ILE A 25 -17.76 -7.90 13.81
C ILE A 25 -17.02 -6.83 14.62
N VAL A 26 -17.01 -7.00 15.94
CA VAL A 26 -16.20 -6.19 16.86
C VAL A 26 -15.00 -7.02 17.27
N TYR A 27 -13.81 -6.59 16.90
CA TYR A 27 -12.58 -7.20 17.40
C TYR A 27 -12.40 -6.83 18.88
N VAL A 28 -12.44 -7.84 19.73
CA VAL A 28 -12.19 -7.71 21.17
C VAL A 28 -10.97 -8.57 21.46
N GLY A 29 -9.81 -7.93 21.41
CA GLY A 29 -8.53 -8.59 21.64
C GLY A 29 -7.42 -7.58 21.78
N HIS A 30 -6.23 -8.08 22.11
CA HIS A 30 -5.03 -7.26 22.16
C HIS A 30 -4.49 -7.07 20.75
N GLN A 31 -4.14 -5.85 20.38
CA GLN A 31 -3.37 -5.63 19.16
C GLN A 31 -1.94 -6.11 19.43
N HIS A 32 -1.45 -6.99 18.55
CA HIS A 32 -0.10 -7.52 18.63
C HIS A 32 0.74 -6.89 17.53
N ASP A 33 1.83 -6.23 17.92
CA ASP A 33 2.84 -5.75 16.99
C ASP A 33 3.91 -6.83 16.81
N ALA A 34 4.20 -7.17 15.55
CA ALA A 34 5.31 -8.05 15.24
C ALA A 34 6.63 -7.30 15.43
N ILE A 35 7.50 -7.83 16.28
CA ILE A 35 8.85 -7.29 16.48
C ILE A 35 9.82 -8.14 15.65
N PRO A 36 10.60 -7.54 14.73
CA PRO A 36 11.60 -8.25 13.94
C PRO A 36 12.55 -9.04 14.83
N ARG A 37 12.82 -10.31 14.50
CA ARG A 37 13.74 -11.13 15.30
C ARG A 37 15.17 -10.57 15.28
N ALA A 38 15.58 -9.98 14.16
CA ALA A 38 16.94 -9.47 13.96
C ALA A 38 17.34 -8.39 14.98
N ILE A 39 16.43 -7.50 15.40
CA ILE A 39 16.77 -6.42 16.34
C ILE A 39 17.19 -6.93 17.72
N TRP A 40 16.67 -8.09 18.14
CA TRP A 40 17.00 -8.70 19.42
C TRP A 40 18.44 -9.21 19.49
N PHE A 41 19.02 -9.52 18.33
CA PHE A 41 20.34 -10.12 18.20
C PHE A 41 21.36 -9.17 17.57
N ASP A 42 21.00 -7.91 17.32
CA ASP A 42 21.93 -6.94 16.76
C ASP A 42 22.98 -6.56 17.83
N PRO A 43 24.27 -6.92 17.62
CA PRO A 43 25.32 -6.64 18.59
C PRO A 43 25.63 -5.15 18.74
N ALA A 44 25.17 -4.31 17.80
CA ALA A 44 25.32 -2.86 17.87
C ALA A 44 24.34 -2.20 18.85
N LEU A 45 23.29 -2.89 19.31
CA LEU A 45 22.24 -2.33 20.14
C LEU A 45 22.32 -2.80 21.59
N GLN A 46 22.08 -1.88 22.52
CA GLN A 46 21.86 -2.21 23.93
C GLN A 46 20.38 -2.58 24.16
N ALA A 47 20.10 -3.29 25.25
CA ALA A 47 18.73 -3.66 25.61
C ALA A 47 17.76 -2.46 25.69
N MET A 48 18.27 -1.28 26.08
CA MET A 48 17.47 -0.06 26.11
C MET A 48 17.12 0.47 24.72
N ASP A 49 17.99 0.24 23.72
CA ASP A 49 17.77 0.66 22.33
C ASP A 49 16.67 -0.19 21.71
N VAL A 50 16.75 -1.51 21.89
CA VAL A 50 15.74 -2.47 21.42
C VAL A 50 14.38 -2.17 22.05
N ARG A 51 14.34 -1.93 23.37
CA ARG A 51 13.10 -1.55 24.07
C ARG A 51 12.54 -0.23 23.55
N ALA A 52 13.38 0.76 23.31
CA ALA A 52 12.95 2.05 22.79
C ALA A 52 12.42 1.92 21.36
N TRP A 53 13.09 1.16 20.49
CA TRP A 53 12.61 0.86 19.14
C TRP A 53 11.23 0.22 19.17
N GLY A 54 11.02 -0.79 20.01
CA GLY A 54 9.72 -1.46 20.14
C GLY A 54 8.62 -0.49 20.56
N VAL A 55 8.89 0.39 21.53
CA VAL A 55 7.95 1.43 21.94
C VAL A 55 7.67 2.39 20.79
N ILE A 56 8.68 2.86 20.07
CA ILE A 56 8.47 3.73 18.89
C ILE A 56 7.58 3.03 17.86
N ARG A 57 7.85 1.75 17.59
CA ARG A 57 7.12 0.95 16.60
C ARG A 57 5.64 0.77 16.93
N THR A 58 5.31 0.55 18.21
CA THR A 58 3.93 0.37 18.71
C THR A 58 3.10 1.66 18.70
N GLN A 59 3.75 2.82 18.55
CA GLN A 59 3.09 4.14 18.60
C GLN A 59 2.81 4.71 17.21
N LEU A 60 3.15 3.94 16.16
CA LEU A 60 2.78 4.25 14.80
C LEU A 60 1.36 3.74 14.55
N ASP A 61 0.41 4.64 14.41
CA ASP A 61 -0.94 4.30 13.93
C ASP A 61 -0.90 3.81 12.48
N VAL A 62 -2.02 3.24 12.01
CA VAL A 62 -2.24 2.74 10.63
C VAL A 62 -1.88 3.80 9.56
N ASP A 63 -1.89 5.08 9.92
CA ASP A 63 -1.48 6.23 9.09
C ASP A 63 0.01 6.64 9.22
N GLN A 64 0.89 5.74 9.68
CA GLN A 64 2.37 5.81 9.63
C GLN A 64 3.04 7.08 10.20
N SER A 65 2.33 7.90 11.00
CA SER A 65 2.93 9.09 11.63
C SER A 65 2.76 9.06 13.14
N VAL A 66 3.86 9.32 13.87
CA VAL A 66 3.78 9.62 15.30
C VAL A 66 3.51 11.11 15.45
N SER A 67 2.33 11.48 15.94
CA SER A 67 1.95 12.88 16.23
C SER A 67 2.81 13.53 17.34
N LEU A 68 3.68 12.74 17.99
CA LEU A 68 4.53 13.14 19.12
C LEU A 68 6.03 13.05 18.77
N SER A 69 6.81 14.04 19.22
CA SER A 69 8.28 13.98 19.18
C SER A 69 8.80 12.73 19.89
N LEU A 70 9.76 12.00 19.27
CA LEU A 70 10.38 10.80 19.86
C LEU A 70 10.99 11.06 21.25
N HIS A 71 11.52 12.26 21.48
CA HIS A 71 11.98 12.67 22.80
C HIS A 71 10.84 12.64 23.82
N LYS A 72 9.73 13.33 23.53
CA LYS A 72 8.56 13.34 24.42
C LYS A 72 8.01 11.93 24.62
N LEU A 73 7.97 11.13 23.57
CA LEU A 73 7.48 9.76 23.62
C LEU A 73 8.30 8.90 24.58
N LEU A 74 9.62 8.81 24.36
CA LEU A 74 10.48 7.93 25.15
C LEU A 74 10.66 8.43 26.59
N GLN A 75 10.67 9.74 26.80
CA GLN A 75 10.64 10.31 28.16
C GLN A 75 9.36 9.91 28.89
N LYS A 76 8.20 10.01 28.23
CA LYS A 76 6.89 9.70 28.84
C LYS A 76 6.70 8.20 29.09
N GLN A 77 7.02 7.36 28.10
CA GLN A 77 6.73 5.92 28.16
C GLN A 77 7.80 5.13 28.93
N LEU A 78 9.06 5.58 28.91
CA LEU A 78 10.18 4.83 29.50
C LEU A 78 10.87 5.56 30.66
N GLY A 79 10.51 6.81 30.94
CA GLY A 79 11.14 7.60 32.01
C GLY A 79 12.59 7.98 31.72
N TYR A 80 13.05 7.83 30.47
CA TYR A 80 14.44 8.12 30.11
C TYR A 80 14.74 9.61 30.11
N SER A 81 15.97 10.00 30.48
CA SER A 81 16.41 11.39 30.40
C SER A 81 16.63 11.83 28.95
N LYS A 82 16.59 13.14 28.66
CA LYS A 82 16.85 13.67 27.30
C LYS A 82 18.17 13.17 26.71
N THR A 83 19.24 13.19 27.51
CA THR A 83 20.58 12.70 27.12
C THR A 83 20.56 11.21 26.78
N THR A 84 19.82 10.41 27.55
CA THR A 84 19.67 8.98 27.29
C THR A 84 18.90 8.73 26.00
N VAL A 85 17.80 9.45 25.79
CA VAL A 85 17.03 9.37 24.53
C VAL A 85 17.90 9.78 23.33
N SER A 86 18.67 10.86 23.42
CA SER A 86 19.60 11.23 22.34
C SER A 86 20.59 10.12 22.01
N CYS A 87 21.15 9.48 23.03
CA CYS A 87 22.10 8.38 22.83
C CYS A 87 21.44 7.15 22.19
N ILE A 88 20.21 6.81 22.62
CA ILE A 88 19.41 5.74 22.00
C ILE A 88 19.16 6.04 20.51
N LEU A 89 18.74 7.27 20.19
CA LEU A 89 18.50 7.67 18.80
C LEU A 89 19.79 7.64 17.96
N TYR A 90 20.95 7.93 18.56
CA TYR A 90 22.24 7.75 17.89
C TYR A 90 22.57 6.27 17.66
N GLY A 91 22.36 5.40 18.65
CA GLY A 91 22.57 3.96 18.50
C GLY A 91 21.70 3.36 17.40
N LEU A 92 20.40 3.67 17.40
CA LEU A 92 19.45 3.23 16.38
C LEU A 92 19.77 3.79 14.98
N ARG A 93 20.24 5.05 14.88
CA ARG A 93 20.64 5.63 13.58
C ARG A 93 21.94 5.03 13.07
N LEU A 94 22.95 4.86 13.93
CA LEU A 94 24.23 4.25 13.56
C LEU A 94 24.04 2.82 13.06
N SER A 95 23.22 2.03 13.75
CA SER A 95 22.85 0.66 13.38
C SER A 95 21.84 0.57 12.22
N ARG A 96 21.31 1.70 11.73
CA ARG A 96 20.39 1.82 10.57
C ARG A 96 19.00 1.20 10.79
N TRP A 97 18.60 0.99 12.05
CA TRP A 97 17.21 0.64 12.44
C TRP A 97 16.26 1.83 12.36
N ILE A 98 16.81 3.05 12.38
CA ILE A 98 16.11 4.28 12.00
C ILE A 98 16.97 5.11 11.06
N THR A 99 16.34 5.91 10.21
CA THR A 99 17.02 6.88 9.34
C THR A 99 16.54 8.28 9.64
N TYR A 100 17.45 9.25 9.72
CA TYR A 100 17.10 10.65 9.89
C TYR A 100 16.68 11.24 8.54
N CYS A 101 15.46 11.79 8.45
CA CYS A 101 14.94 12.34 7.21
C CYS A 101 15.06 13.87 7.17
N GLN A 102 14.60 14.57 8.21
CA GLN A 102 14.61 16.03 8.24
C GLN A 102 14.43 16.61 9.65
N THR A 103 14.72 17.89 9.83
CA THR A 103 14.32 18.67 11.02
C THR A 103 12.99 19.38 10.75
N LEU A 104 11.99 19.12 11.57
CA LEU A 104 10.73 19.87 11.56
C LEU A 104 10.95 21.27 12.12
N ARG A 105 10.36 22.27 11.45
CA ARG A 105 10.36 23.66 11.88
C ARG A 105 8.94 24.20 11.87
N ASN A 106 8.63 25.14 12.75
CA ASN A 106 7.33 25.82 12.72
C ASN A 106 7.33 26.91 11.63
N ALA A 107 6.17 27.53 11.41
CA ALA A 107 6.01 28.64 10.47
C ALA A 107 6.93 29.86 10.77
N ALA A 108 7.44 29.98 11.99
CA ALA A 108 8.40 31.00 12.40
C ALA A 108 9.88 30.57 12.23
N GLY A 109 10.15 29.38 11.68
CA GLY A 109 11.49 28.84 11.44
C GLY A 109 12.15 28.16 12.66
N HIS A 110 11.52 28.19 13.84
CA HIS A 110 12.02 27.53 15.04
C HIS A 110 11.96 26.01 14.91
N LYS A 111 13.02 25.33 15.35
CA LYS A 111 13.11 23.85 15.35
C LYS A 111 12.04 23.26 16.28
N GLN A 112 11.16 22.42 15.73
CA GLN A 112 10.10 21.71 16.44
C GLN A 112 10.48 20.25 16.76
N GLY A 113 11.36 19.65 15.95
CA GLY A 113 11.82 18.28 16.18
C GLY A 113 12.56 17.70 14.99
N HIS A 114 12.69 16.38 14.99
CA HIS A 114 13.34 15.61 13.94
C HIS A 114 12.37 14.53 13.44
N VAL A 115 12.36 14.32 12.12
CA VAL A 115 11.63 13.23 11.46
C VAL A 115 12.60 12.09 11.26
N TYR A 116 12.19 10.90 11.70
CA TYR A 116 12.91 9.66 11.47
C TYR A 116 11.99 8.66 10.77
N ALA A 117 12.54 7.92 9.82
CA ALA A 117 11.94 6.68 9.34
C ALA A 117 12.39 5.53 10.27
N ILE A 118 11.46 4.66 10.67
CA ILE A 118 11.77 3.41 11.36
C ILE A 118 11.72 2.26 10.37
N HIS A 119 12.59 1.28 10.52
CA HIS A 119 12.70 0.14 9.62
C HIS A 119 12.53 -1.17 10.38
N ASP A 120 11.89 -2.14 9.74
CA ASP A 120 11.73 -3.49 10.29
C ASP A 120 13.00 -4.37 10.05
N ASP A 121 14.01 -3.83 9.37
CA ASP A 121 15.36 -4.40 9.23
C ASP A 121 16.41 -3.28 9.15
N ALA A 122 17.66 -3.58 9.49
CA ALA A 122 18.75 -2.62 9.37
C ALA A 122 19.06 -2.36 7.88
N LEU A 123 18.73 -1.15 7.40
CA LEU A 123 18.95 -0.80 6.00
C LEU A 123 20.41 -0.93 5.59
N SER A 124 20.69 -1.28 4.34
CA SER A 124 22.05 -1.21 3.79
C SER A 124 22.62 0.23 3.87
N VAL A 125 23.94 0.38 3.81
CA VAL A 125 24.58 1.71 3.79
C VAL A 125 24.10 2.52 2.58
N THR A 126 23.93 1.86 1.43
CA THR A 126 23.44 2.47 0.20
C THR A 126 22.01 2.99 0.34
N GLU A 127 21.08 2.19 0.87
CA GLU A 127 19.69 2.61 1.12
C GLU A 127 19.62 3.72 2.16
N THR A 128 20.48 3.66 3.18
CA THR A 128 20.58 4.70 4.21
C THR A 128 21.01 6.03 3.60
N LEU A 129 22.04 6.02 2.73
CA LEU A 129 22.53 7.24 2.07
C LEU A 129 21.50 7.86 1.12
N ALA A 130 20.64 7.06 0.50
CA ALA A 130 19.57 7.57 -0.34
C ALA A 130 18.52 8.37 0.46
N LEU A 131 18.28 8.00 1.71
CA LEU A 131 17.30 8.65 2.60
C LEU A 131 17.94 9.72 3.51
N ASP A 132 19.20 9.53 3.88
CA ASP A 132 20.01 10.40 4.74
C ASP A 132 21.40 10.59 4.11
N PRO A 133 21.54 11.54 3.16
CA PRO A 133 22.81 11.80 2.47
C PRO A 133 23.95 12.18 3.42
N ASN A 134 23.62 12.67 4.63
CA ASN A 134 24.59 13.08 5.65
C ASN A 134 24.92 11.95 6.64
N TYR A 135 24.51 10.71 6.37
CA TYR A 135 24.71 9.58 7.28
C TYR A 135 26.20 9.34 7.56
N LEU A 136 27.07 9.30 6.54
CA LEU A 136 28.49 9.07 6.74
C LEU A 136 29.19 10.21 7.49
N GLU A 137 28.77 11.46 7.26
CA GLU A 137 29.24 12.61 8.03
C GLU A 137 28.83 12.48 9.51
N PHE A 138 27.58 12.05 9.75
CA PHE A 138 27.08 11.75 11.09
C PHE A 138 27.90 10.64 11.77
N VAL A 139 28.16 9.51 11.08
CA VAL A 139 28.99 8.42 11.58
C VAL A 139 30.37 8.94 11.96
N THR A 140 31.01 9.70 11.07
CA THR A 140 32.33 10.29 11.29
C THR A 140 32.34 11.17 12.54
N ARG A 141 31.33 12.02 12.71
CA ARG A 141 31.19 12.87 13.90
C ARG A 141 30.99 12.06 15.18
N GLN A 142 30.29 10.93 15.12
CA GLN A 142 30.06 10.08 16.29
C GLN A 142 31.30 9.33 16.76
N THR A 143 32.37 9.25 15.95
CA THR A 143 33.68 8.70 16.39
C THR A 143 34.34 9.50 17.52
N GLN A 144 33.85 10.71 17.81
CA GLN A 144 34.29 11.55 18.92
C GLN A 144 33.22 11.70 20.02
N HIS A 145 32.16 10.90 19.97
CA HIS A 145 31.05 11.00 20.93
C HIS A 145 31.52 10.68 22.37
N MET A 146 30.95 11.35 23.37
CA MET A 146 31.35 11.20 24.78
C MET A 146 31.09 9.79 25.31
N ARG A 147 29.95 9.18 24.97
CA ARG A 147 29.65 7.79 25.33
C ARG A 147 30.48 6.81 24.51
N SER A 148 31.22 5.93 25.19
CA SER A 148 32.12 4.93 24.60
C SER A 148 31.41 4.01 23.61
N HIS A 149 30.23 3.51 23.94
CA HIS A 149 29.47 2.60 23.09
C HIS A 149 29.16 3.22 21.71
N ILE A 150 28.62 4.45 21.68
CA ILE A 150 28.34 5.19 20.43
C ILE A 150 29.61 5.43 19.63
N ARG A 151 30.70 5.80 20.32
CA ARG A 151 32.01 6.04 19.71
C ARG A 151 32.58 4.78 19.05
N GLN A 152 32.58 3.66 19.77
CA GLN A 152 33.07 2.37 19.29
C GLN A 152 32.24 1.87 18.10
N LEU A 153 30.91 1.98 18.19
CA LEU A 153 30.02 1.60 17.09
C LEU A 153 30.33 2.42 15.82
N ALA A 154 30.47 3.74 15.95
CA ALA A 154 30.80 4.61 14.82
C ALA A 154 32.17 4.29 14.21
N GLN A 155 33.18 4.00 15.04
CA GLN A 155 34.53 3.61 14.60
C GLN A 155 34.51 2.27 13.84
N SER A 156 33.77 1.28 14.34
CA SER A 156 33.60 -0.02 13.68
C SER A 156 32.99 0.14 12.29
N ILE A 157 31.88 0.89 12.19
CA ILE A 157 31.20 1.13 10.91
C ILE A 157 32.15 1.79 9.91
N LEU A 158 32.92 2.79 10.34
CA LEU A 158 33.86 3.49 9.46
C LEU A 158 35.01 2.59 9.00
N GLY A 159 35.55 1.76 9.90
CA GLY A 159 36.58 0.77 9.57
C GLY A 159 36.09 -0.24 8.52
N ASP A 160 34.86 -0.74 8.68
CA ASP A 160 34.24 -1.67 7.72
C ASP A 160 34.05 -1.04 6.33
N GLN A 161 33.70 0.25 6.26
CA GLN A 161 33.60 0.95 4.97
C GLN A 161 34.96 1.16 4.32
N GLN A 162 35.99 1.53 5.09
CA GLN A 162 37.34 1.76 4.57
C GLN A 162 37.99 0.47 4.07
N ALA A 163 37.79 -0.65 4.77
CA ALA A 163 38.27 -1.97 4.36
C ALA A 163 37.61 -2.44 3.04
N LYS A 164 36.33 -2.10 2.82
CA LYS A 164 35.64 -2.38 1.55
C LYS A 164 36.16 -1.55 0.37
N VAL A 165 36.61 -0.31 0.61
CA VAL A 165 37.18 0.56 -0.43
C VAL A 165 38.61 0.13 -0.78
N HIS A 166 39.40 -0.35 0.18
CA HIS A 166 40.79 -0.78 -0.06
C HIS A 166 40.92 -2.15 -0.76
N ASN A 167 39.87 -2.97 -0.80
CA ASN A 167 39.86 -4.27 -1.51
C ASN A 167 39.36 -4.19 -2.97
N VAL A 168 39.16 -2.99 -3.52
CA VAL A 168 38.85 -2.78 -4.93
C VAL A 168 40.17 -2.59 -5.70
N ASP A 169 40.75 -3.71 -6.13
CA ASP A 169 41.95 -3.77 -6.98
C ASP A 169 41.72 -3.06 -8.33
N LEU A 170 42.80 -2.51 -8.89
CA LEU A 170 42.89 -1.58 -10.02
C LEU A 170 42.54 -2.22 -11.38
N GLY A 171 41.30 -2.69 -11.54
CA GLY A 171 40.76 -3.24 -12.79
C GLY A 171 39.57 -2.45 -13.32
N ASN A 172 39.85 -1.34 -14.01
CA ASN A 172 39.02 -0.66 -15.02
C ASN A 172 37.50 -0.48 -14.70
N PRO A 173 37.01 0.74 -14.36
CA PRO A 173 35.60 0.93 -14.01
C PRO A 173 34.73 0.94 -15.26
N LYS A 174 34.12 -0.20 -15.60
CA LYS A 174 32.86 -0.21 -16.36
C LYS A 174 31.77 0.33 -15.45
N VAL A 175 31.46 1.61 -15.61
CA VAL A 175 30.28 2.31 -15.07
C VAL A 175 29.02 1.50 -15.37
N HIS A 176 28.61 0.67 -14.41
CA HIS A 176 27.26 0.13 -14.35
C HIS A 176 26.45 1.14 -13.55
N ASN A 177 25.62 1.91 -14.25
CA ASN A 177 24.56 2.69 -13.62
C ASN A 177 23.61 1.71 -12.92
N LEU A 178 23.78 1.53 -11.61
CA LEU A 178 22.75 0.91 -10.77
C LEU A 178 21.68 1.97 -10.52
N ASP A 179 20.62 1.90 -11.32
CA ASP A 179 19.32 2.53 -11.05
C ASP A 179 18.73 1.92 -9.78
N LEU A 180 19.09 2.49 -8.63
CA LEU A 180 18.49 2.16 -7.34
C LEU A 180 17.09 2.78 -7.32
N GLY A 181 16.09 2.01 -7.75
CA GLY A 181 14.68 2.35 -7.75
C GLY A 181 14.09 2.62 -6.36
N LEU A 182 14.55 3.68 -5.70
CA LEU A 182 13.98 4.21 -4.49
C LEU A 182 12.72 5.01 -4.83
N PRO A 183 11.58 4.75 -4.17
CA PRO A 183 10.40 5.57 -4.34
C PRO A 183 10.66 6.97 -3.78
N LYS A 184 10.45 8.01 -4.61
CA LYS A 184 10.40 9.41 -4.18
C LYS A 184 9.46 9.53 -2.96
N VAL A 185 10.04 9.74 -1.79
CA VAL A 185 9.29 10.04 -0.57
C VAL A 185 8.80 11.47 -0.70
N HIS A 186 7.49 11.65 -0.87
CA HIS A 186 6.84 12.94 -0.69
C HIS A 186 6.99 13.34 0.78
N ILE A 187 7.91 14.27 1.04
CA ILE A 187 7.92 15.01 2.30
C ILE A 187 6.63 15.84 2.30
N VAL A 188 5.64 15.43 3.10
CA VAL A 188 4.48 16.27 3.37
C VAL A 188 4.95 17.39 4.29
N ASP A 189 4.99 18.61 3.77
CA ASP A 189 5.22 19.80 4.58
C ASP A 189 4.05 19.96 5.55
N LEU A 190 4.26 19.67 6.84
CA LEU A 190 3.26 19.82 7.90
C LEU A 190 2.97 21.29 8.25
N GLY A 191 3.48 22.26 7.49
CA GLY A 191 3.28 23.69 7.72
C GLY A 191 1.88 24.26 7.39
N THR A 192 1.02 23.56 6.65
CA THR A 192 -0.18 24.19 6.05
C THR A 192 -1.52 23.86 6.73
N ILE A 193 -1.59 22.93 7.68
CA ILE A 193 -2.87 22.57 8.36
C ILE A 193 -3.15 23.48 9.57
N SER A 194 -3.02 24.79 9.37
CA SER A 194 -3.47 25.77 10.37
C SER A 194 -3.80 27.09 9.68
N LYS A 195 -4.85 27.09 8.85
CA LYS A 195 -5.62 28.26 8.42
C LYS A 195 -6.81 27.76 7.60
N ASN A 196 -7.94 27.54 8.27
CA ASN A 196 -9.30 27.82 7.80
C ASN A 196 -10.35 27.12 8.68
N LEU A 197 -10.44 27.57 9.93
CA LEU A 197 -11.73 27.66 10.60
C LEU A 197 -11.91 29.12 10.99
N LYS A 198 -12.66 29.86 10.16
CA LYS A 198 -13.42 31.06 10.55
C LYS A 198 -14.36 31.46 9.41
N ASN A 199 -15.63 31.17 9.65
CA ASN A 199 -16.84 31.93 9.34
C ASN A 199 -16.95 32.62 7.97
N GLN A 200 -17.95 32.18 7.20
CA GLN A 200 -18.82 33.12 6.52
C GLN A 200 -20.25 32.56 6.47
N ASP A 201 -21.16 33.33 7.06
CA ASP A 201 -22.61 33.18 6.97
C ASP A 201 -23.06 33.20 5.51
N ASP A 202 -24.12 32.46 5.18
CA ASP A 202 -25.08 32.96 4.18
C ASP A 202 -26.51 32.50 4.50
N THR A 203 -27.36 33.51 4.58
CA THR A 203 -28.81 33.41 4.60
C THR A 203 -29.31 33.11 3.19
N ALA A 204 -30.22 32.14 3.03
CA ALA A 204 -31.47 32.26 2.23
C ALA A 204 -32.01 30.90 1.73
N LYS A 205 -33.25 30.63 2.18
CA LYS A 205 -34.42 30.20 1.38
C LYS A 205 -34.28 28.95 0.49
N VAL A 206 -34.73 27.84 1.07
CA VAL A 206 -35.78 26.93 0.56
C VAL A 206 -36.14 27.11 -0.91
N HIS A 207 -35.82 26.12 -1.74
CA HIS A 207 -36.74 25.55 -2.73
C HIS A 207 -36.54 24.03 -2.79
N LYS A 208 -37.66 23.34 -2.59
CA LYS A 208 -37.81 21.89 -2.53
C LYS A 208 -37.86 21.37 -3.96
N VAL A 209 -36.94 20.50 -4.34
CA VAL A 209 -37.11 19.60 -5.49
C VAL A 209 -36.60 18.22 -5.10
N ASP A 210 -37.53 17.29 -5.23
CA ASP A 210 -37.49 15.88 -4.88
C ASP A 210 -36.57 15.13 -5.85
N LEU A 211 -35.61 14.35 -5.34
CA LEU A 211 -35.08 13.21 -6.10
C LEU A 211 -34.52 12.16 -5.14
N GLY A 212 -35.08 10.95 -5.26
CA GLY A 212 -34.94 9.83 -4.35
C GLY A 212 -33.49 9.48 -4.00
N LEU A 213 -33.26 9.43 -2.70
CA LEU A 213 -32.16 8.74 -2.07
C LEU A 213 -32.40 7.23 -2.19
N THR A 214 -31.54 6.51 -2.92
CA THR A 214 -31.35 5.07 -2.70
C THR A 214 -29.90 4.82 -2.32
N THR A 215 -29.74 4.69 -1.00
CA THR A 215 -28.74 3.95 -0.26
C THR A 215 -28.19 2.76 -1.05
N CYS A 216 -26.89 2.76 -1.31
CA CYS A 216 -26.15 1.59 -1.73
C CYS A 216 -25.86 0.72 -0.50
N SER A 217 -26.30 -0.53 -0.55
CA SER A 217 -25.68 -1.62 0.20
C SER A 217 -25.48 -2.78 -0.75
N SER A 218 -24.28 -3.35 -0.60
CA SER A 218 -23.69 -4.45 -1.34
C SER A 218 -24.65 -5.62 -1.55
N SER A 219 -24.70 -6.11 -2.78
CA SER A 219 -24.95 -7.51 -3.05
C SER A 219 -23.94 -8.00 -4.09
N LEU A 220 -23.44 -9.21 -3.84
CA LEU A 220 -22.70 -10.02 -4.79
C LEU A 220 -23.43 -10.04 -6.14
N LEU A 221 -22.84 -9.41 -7.16
CA LEU A 221 -23.23 -9.62 -8.54
C LEU A 221 -21.97 -9.89 -9.37
N LYS A 222 -21.84 -11.16 -9.76
CA LYS A 222 -21.36 -11.52 -11.09
C LYS A 222 -22.26 -10.80 -12.09
N THR A 223 -21.68 -9.98 -12.97
CA THR A 223 -22.31 -9.68 -14.27
C THR A 223 -21.27 -9.28 -15.31
N THR A 224 -20.91 -10.26 -16.14
CA THR A 224 -20.61 -10.09 -17.56
C THR A 224 -21.75 -9.30 -18.20
N THR A 225 -21.48 -8.11 -18.75
CA THR A 225 -22.49 -7.39 -19.55
C THR A 225 -21.87 -6.79 -20.80
N THR A 226 -21.97 -7.57 -21.87
CA THR A 226 -21.99 -7.10 -23.25
C THR A 226 -23.22 -6.19 -23.43
N SER A 227 -23.01 -4.92 -23.80
CA SER A 227 -24.10 -4.06 -24.28
C SER A 227 -23.72 -3.45 -25.62
N LYS A 228 -24.56 -3.73 -26.61
CA LYS A 228 -24.39 -3.41 -28.03
C LYS A 228 -24.53 -1.91 -28.26
N ASN A 229 -23.45 -1.28 -28.72
CA ASN A 229 -23.51 -0.02 -29.46
C ASN A 229 -22.80 -0.24 -30.82
N PRO A 230 -23.45 0.00 -31.98
CA PRO A 230 -22.92 -0.41 -33.27
C PRO A 230 -22.02 0.69 -33.86
N ARG A 231 -20.78 0.80 -33.38
CA ARG A 231 -19.70 1.50 -34.10
C ARG A 231 -18.36 0.79 -33.86
N ALA A 232 -18.00 -0.04 -34.83
CA ALA A 232 -16.64 -0.35 -35.29
C ALA A 232 -15.58 -0.79 -34.25
N ARG A 233 -15.45 -2.12 -34.11
CA ARG A 233 -14.20 -2.91 -34.05
C ARG A 233 -12.94 -2.17 -33.61
N GLU A 234 -12.74 -2.06 -32.29
CA GLU A 234 -11.41 -2.06 -31.69
C GLU A 234 -11.45 -2.98 -30.48
N ASN A 235 -10.90 -4.19 -30.69
CA ASN A 235 -10.50 -5.25 -29.75
C ASN A 235 -11.16 -5.26 -28.36
N ASP A 236 -11.82 -6.36 -28.00
CA ASP A 236 -12.33 -6.65 -26.65
C ASP A 236 -11.19 -6.67 -25.60
N PHE A 237 -10.71 -5.48 -25.25
CA PHE A 237 -9.69 -5.29 -24.26
C PHE A 237 -10.26 -5.67 -22.90
N HIS A 238 -9.56 -6.56 -22.20
CA HIS A 238 -9.93 -6.91 -20.85
C HIS A 238 -9.29 -5.92 -19.88
N PHE A 239 -10.12 -5.04 -19.32
CA PHE A 239 -9.71 -4.01 -18.37
C PHE A 239 -9.66 -4.54 -16.93
N PRO A 240 -8.81 -3.95 -16.06
CA PRO A 240 -8.83 -4.27 -14.65
C PRO A 240 -10.20 -3.93 -14.02
N PRO A 241 -10.73 -4.75 -13.10
CA PRO A 241 -12.08 -4.55 -12.53
C PRO A 241 -12.22 -3.29 -11.68
N SER A 242 -11.10 -2.67 -11.29
CA SER A 242 -11.09 -1.41 -10.55
C SER A 242 -11.33 -0.17 -11.44
N PHE A 243 -11.38 -0.32 -12.76
CA PHE A 243 -11.52 0.82 -13.68
C PHE A 243 -12.99 1.22 -13.81
N THR A 244 -13.26 2.50 -13.64
CA THR A 244 -14.55 3.13 -13.96
C THR A 244 -14.70 3.37 -15.46
N SER A 245 -15.93 3.56 -15.94
CA SER A 245 -16.20 3.82 -17.36
C SER A 245 -15.45 5.06 -17.91
N ALA A 246 -15.24 6.07 -17.07
CA ALA A 246 -14.45 7.26 -17.42
C ALA A 246 -12.95 6.94 -17.50
N GLU A 247 -12.42 6.12 -16.59
CA GLU A 247 -11.02 5.67 -16.63
C GLU A 247 -10.75 4.74 -17.81
N ILE A 248 -11.72 3.93 -18.23
CA ILE A 248 -11.63 3.10 -19.44
C ILE A 248 -11.46 3.98 -20.68
N ALA A 249 -12.24 5.06 -20.80
CA ALA A 249 -12.09 5.99 -21.93
C ALA A 249 -10.71 6.65 -21.95
N LEU A 250 -10.17 7.04 -20.78
CA LEU A 250 -8.81 7.55 -20.67
C LEU A 250 -7.76 6.49 -21.02
N ALA A 251 -7.96 5.25 -20.58
CA ALA A 251 -7.04 4.14 -20.85
C ALA A 251 -6.93 3.86 -22.36
N LEU A 252 -8.06 3.82 -23.06
CA LEU A 252 -8.08 3.63 -24.53
C LEU A 252 -7.25 4.70 -25.24
N SER A 253 -7.42 5.98 -24.87
CA SER A 253 -6.63 7.08 -25.44
C SER A 253 -5.12 6.95 -25.18
N ARG A 254 -4.70 6.41 -24.03
CA ARG A 254 -3.27 6.15 -23.76
C ARG A 254 -2.74 4.95 -24.53
N LEU A 255 -3.56 3.92 -24.72
CA LEU A 255 -3.18 2.69 -25.42
C LEU A 255 -3.08 2.85 -26.94
N GLU A 256 -3.76 3.84 -27.53
CA GLU A 256 -3.64 4.18 -28.96
C GLU A 256 -2.18 4.43 -29.39
N GLN A 257 -1.37 4.97 -28.48
CA GLN A 257 0.05 5.28 -28.72
C GLN A 257 0.95 4.02 -28.78
N LEU A 258 0.42 2.85 -28.42
CA LEU A 258 1.15 1.58 -28.39
C LEU A 258 0.77 0.66 -29.56
N PRO A 259 1.67 -0.24 -30.00
CA PRO A 259 1.34 -1.31 -30.95
C PRO A 259 0.19 -2.19 -30.45
N ALA A 260 -0.72 -2.57 -31.35
CA ALA A 260 -1.95 -3.29 -30.99
C ALA A 260 -1.71 -4.58 -30.20
N GLU A 261 -0.62 -5.29 -30.48
CA GLU A 261 -0.23 -6.55 -29.83
C GLU A 261 0.13 -6.38 -28.35
N LEU A 262 0.67 -5.21 -27.97
CA LEU A 262 1.17 -4.98 -26.61
C LEU A 262 0.12 -4.34 -25.70
N ARG A 263 -0.91 -3.69 -26.26
CA ARG A 263 -1.93 -2.97 -25.48
C ARG A 263 -2.54 -3.82 -24.37
N GLN A 264 -2.83 -5.09 -24.68
CA GLN A 264 -3.40 -6.01 -23.69
C GLN A 264 -2.38 -6.39 -22.60
N ALA A 265 -1.10 -6.55 -22.92
CA ALA A 265 -0.07 -6.86 -21.94
C ALA A 265 0.14 -5.74 -20.91
N PHE A 266 -0.01 -4.46 -21.33
CA PHE A 266 0.07 -3.31 -20.42
C PHE A 266 -1.12 -3.23 -19.46
N LEU A 267 -2.32 -3.56 -19.94
CA LEU A 267 -3.50 -3.69 -19.08
C LEU A 267 -3.33 -4.83 -18.07
N ASP A 268 -2.71 -5.93 -18.49
CA ASP A 268 -2.50 -7.11 -17.65
C ASP A 268 -1.43 -6.85 -16.57
N GLU A 269 -0.32 -6.19 -16.94
CA GLU A 269 0.68 -5.72 -15.98
C GLU A 269 0.03 -4.77 -14.95
N THR A 270 -0.79 -3.83 -15.42
CA THR A 270 -1.49 -2.88 -14.54
C THR A 270 -2.42 -3.59 -13.57
N ALA A 271 -3.23 -4.54 -14.06
CA ALA A 271 -4.11 -5.33 -13.21
C ALA A 271 -3.33 -6.14 -12.16
N ALA A 272 -2.28 -6.83 -12.58
CA ALA A 272 -1.44 -7.64 -11.70
C ALA A 272 -0.76 -6.79 -10.61
N GLN A 273 -0.32 -5.58 -10.96
CA GLN A 273 0.30 -4.65 -10.02
C GLN A 273 -0.72 -4.09 -9.01
N ILE A 274 -1.95 -3.81 -9.45
CA ILE A 274 -3.05 -3.39 -8.56
C ILE A 274 -3.33 -4.50 -7.55
N GLU A 275 -3.47 -5.75 -8.00
CA GLU A 275 -3.78 -6.89 -7.14
C GLU A 275 -2.63 -7.18 -6.16
N ARG A 276 -1.40 -7.28 -6.68
CA ARG A 276 -0.21 -7.55 -5.86
C ARG A 276 0.01 -6.50 -4.79
N LYS A 277 -0.27 -5.23 -5.08
CA LYS A 277 -0.08 -4.13 -4.14
C LYS A 277 -1.30 -3.83 -3.27
N ARG A 278 -2.47 -4.43 -3.55
CA ARG A 278 -3.74 -4.18 -2.84
C ARG A 278 -3.63 -4.36 -1.32
N GLN A 279 -2.94 -5.41 -0.89
CA GLN A 279 -2.75 -5.76 0.51
C GLN A 279 -1.42 -5.24 1.09
N THR A 280 -0.63 -4.54 0.28
CA THR A 280 0.63 -3.94 0.72
C THR A 280 0.38 -2.56 1.32
N GLN A 281 1.37 -2.04 2.03
CA GLN A 281 1.33 -0.70 2.61
C GLN A 281 1.28 0.44 1.56
N ARG A 282 1.42 0.14 0.26
CA ARG A 282 1.37 1.11 -0.84
C ARG A 282 0.52 0.59 -2.01
N PRO A 283 -0.82 0.53 -1.83
CA PRO A 283 -1.71 0.16 -2.92
C PRO A 283 -1.66 1.21 -4.03
N ILE A 284 -1.84 0.77 -5.27
CA ILE A 284 -1.97 1.67 -6.42
C ILE A 284 -3.30 2.40 -6.28
N ARG A 285 -3.25 3.65 -5.78
CA ARG A 285 -4.44 4.48 -5.58
C ARG A 285 -4.99 5.05 -6.88
N ASN A 286 -4.09 5.36 -7.82
CA ASN A 286 -4.44 5.90 -9.13
C ASN A 286 -4.01 4.89 -10.22
N PRO A 287 -4.90 3.96 -10.60
CA PRO A 287 -4.56 2.90 -11.55
C PRO A 287 -4.35 3.46 -12.97
N ILE A 288 -5.12 4.48 -13.38
CA ILE A 288 -4.97 5.10 -14.70
C ILE A 288 -3.65 5.88 -14.81
N GLY A 289 -3.24 6.57 -13.74
CA GLY A 289 -1.94 7.26 -13.70
C GLY A 289 -0.76 6.29 -13.73
N PHE A 290 -0.90 5.10 -13.14
CA PHE A 290 0.10 4.05 -13.25
C PHE A 290 0.22 3.51 -14.69
N LEU A 291 -0.92 3.23 -15.33
CA LEU A 291 -0.94 2.81 -16.75
C LEU A 291 -0.30 3.87 -17.65
N ASP A 292 -0.61 5.15 -17.42
CA ASP A 292 -0.05 6.25 -18.19
C ASP A 292 1.48 6.37 -18.04
N TRP A 293 1.96 6.26 -16.81
CA TRP A 293 3.40 6.19 -16.54
C TRP A 293 4.05 5.00 -17.26
N LEU A 294 3.41 3.82 -17.22
CA LEU A 294 3.92 2.61 -17.84
C LEU A 294 4.01 2.77 -19.38
N CYS A 295 2.97 3.31 -20.01
CA CYS A 295 2.98 3.64 -21.44
C CYS A 295 4.08 4.65 -21.79
N SER A 296 4.26 5.69 -20.97
CA SER A 296 5.29 6.73 -21.19
C SER A 296 6.71 6.18 -21.11
N GLU A 297 6.99 5.28 -20.17
CA GLU A 297 8.30 4.60 -20.07
C GLU A 297 8.60 3.77 -21.32
N TYR A 298 7.61 3.06 -21.85
CA TYR A 298 7.78 2.27 -23.06
C TYR A 298 8.09 3.13 -24.28
N LEU A 299 7.41 4.27 -24.43
CA LEU A 299 7.68 5.23 -25.50
C LEU A 299 9.08 5.84 -25.41
N GLN A 300 9.66 5.90 -24.20
CA GLN A 300 11.05 6.31 -23.98
C GLN A 300 12.09 5.19 -24.25
N GLY A 301 11.63 4.00 -24.67
CA GLY A 301 12.48 2.84 -24.96
C GLY A 301 12.71 1.90 -23.77
N ASN A 302 12.10 2.17 -22.60
CA ASN A 302 12.21 1.33 -21.42
C ASN A 302 11.07 0.30 -21.38
N ASN A 303 11.37 -0.98 -21.64
CA ASN A 303 10.37 -2.03 -21.47
C ASN A 303 10.21 -2.40 -19.99
N ARG A 304 9.10 -1.95 -19.39
CA ARG A 304 8.74 -2.21 -17.99
C ARG A 304 7.70 -3.31 -17.82
N LEU A 305 7.32 -4.03 -18.88
CA LEU A 305 6.51 -5.23 -18.76
C LEU A 305 7.30 -6.32 -18.03
N THR A 306 6.68 -6.94 -17.04
CA THR A 306 7.33 -7.99 -16.24
C THR A 306 6.64 -9.32 -16.47
N SER A 307 7.19 -10.39 -15.89
CA SER A 307 6.53 -11.71 -15.85
C SER A 307 5.14 -11.70 -15.20
N LEU A 308 4.76 -10.60 -14.51
CA LEU A 308 3.42 -10.45 -13.94
C LEU A 308 2.34 -10.33 -15.02
N SER A 309 2.60 -9.59 -16.10
CA SER A 309 1.68 -9.51 -17.25
C SER A 309 1.31 -10.88 -17.81
N VAL A 310 2.30 -11.75 -18.03
CA VAL A 310 2.14 -13.11 -18.55
C VAL A 310 1.34 -13.99 -17.59
N ARG A 311 1.67 -13.97 -16.29
CA ARG A 311 0.95 -14.76 -15.27
C ARG A 311 -0.50 -14.34 -15.14
N TYR A 312 -0.76 -13.02 -15.21
CA TYR A 312 -2.12 -12.50 -15.14
C TYR A 312 -2.92 -12.85 -16.40
N GLN A 313 -2.30 -12.80 -17.58
CA GLN A 313 -2.90 -13.28 -18.83
C GLN A 313 -3.32 -14.75 -18.73
N GLU A 314 -2.42 -15.63 -18.26
CA GLU A 314 -2.70 -17.05 -18.03
C GLU A 314 -3.88 -17.24 -17.05
N GLN A 315 -3.88 -16.51 -15.94
CA GLN A 315 -4.95 -16.56 -14.94
C GLN A 315 -6.31 -16.20 -15.53
N ARG A 316 -6.38 -15.15 -16.37
CA ARG A 316 -7.63 -14.78 -17.05
C ARG A 316 -8.09 -15.84 -18.04
N GLN A 317 -7.18 -16.40 -18.83
CA GLN A 317 -7.52 -17.48 -19.77
C GLN A 317 -8.05 -18.71 -19.03
N MET A 318 -7.48 -19.05 -17.87
CA MET A 318 -7.99 -20.12 -17.01
C MET A 318 -9.40 -19.80 -16.49
N GLN A 319 -9.64 -18.57 -16.03
CA GLN A 319 -10.96 -18.14 -15.56
C GLN A 319 -12.01 -18.23 -16.67
N GLN A 320 -11.71 -17.72 -17.87
CA GLN A 320 -12.60 -17.82 -19.03
C GLN A 320 -12.89 -19.28 -19.40
N ARG A 321 -11.88 -20.16 -19.36
CA ARG A 321 -12.08 -21.60 -19.61
C ARG A 321 -13.01 -22.23 -18.58
N HIS A 322 -12.80 -21.94 -17.30
CA HIS A 322 -13.67 -22.46 -16.24
C HIS A 322 -15.10 -21.94 -16.35
N GLU A 323 -15.27 -20.65 -16.68
CA GLU A 323 -16.59 -20.05 -16.89
C GLU A 323 -17.29 -20.66 -18.11
N ASN A 324 -16.59 -20.83 -19.23
CA ASN A 324 -17.13 -21.49 -20.42
C ASN A 324 -17.53 -22.96 -20.14
N ILE A 325 -16.72 -23.70 -19.38
CA ILE A 325 -17.05 -25.08 -18.97
C ILE A 325 -18.30 -25.10 -18.08
N ALA A 326 -18.40 -24.17 -17.13
CA ALA A 326 -19.56 -24.06 -16.25
C ALA A 326 -20.83 -23.71 -17.05
N GLU A 327 -20.76 -22.74 -17.97
CA GLU A 327 -21.87 -22.39 -18.85
C GLU A 327 -22.29 -23.55 -19.75
N GLN A 328 -21.33 -24.29 -20.32
CA GLN A 328 -21.62 -25.48 -21.13
C GLN A 328 -22.30 -26.56 -20.28
N SER A 329 -21.87 -26.76 -19.04
CA SER A 329 -22.45 -27.73 -18.11
C SER A 329 -23.88 -27.34 -17.72
N ILE A 330 -24.13 -26.05 -17.45
CA ILE A 330 -25.47 -25.52 -17.16
C ILE A 330 -26.38 -25.70 -18.38
N LYS A 331 -25.92 -25.31 -19.57
CA LYS A 331 -26.67 -25.50 -20.82
C LYS A 331 -26.96 -26.97 -21.07
N ALA A 332 -25.99 -27.86 -20.87
CA ALA A 332 -26.19 -29.31 -21.01
C ALA A 332 -27.26 -29.84 -20.05
N PHE A 333 -27.20 -29.42 -18.77
CA PHE A 333 -28.19 -29.80 -17.76
C PHE A 333 -29.60 -29.26 -18.07
N GLU A 334 -29.71 -28.00 -18.50
CA GLU A 334 -30.99 -27.42 -18.94
C GLU A 334 -31.56 -28.15 -20.16
N THR A 335 -30.70 -28.60 -21.08
CA THR A 335 -31.12 -29.36 -22.26
C THR A 335 -31.60 -30.76 -21.86
N GLU A 336 -30.90 -31.42 -20.92
CA GLU A 336 -31.30 -32.72 -20.39
C GLU A 336 -32.63 -32.66 -19.62
N MET A 337 -32.85 -31.61 -18.81
CA MET A 337 -34.12 -31.40 -18.12
C MET A 337 -35.27 -31.19 -19.11
N LYS A 338 -35.08 -30.34 -20.14
CA LYS A 338 -36.09 -30.16 -21.20
C LYS A 338 -36.39 -31.45 -21.96
N GLN A 339 -35.40 -32.33 -22.18
CA GLN A 339 -35.62 -33.64 -22.80
C GLN A 339 -36.39 -34.61 -21.88
N ARG A 340 -36.11 -34.60 -20.57
CA ARG A 340 -36.87 -35.40 -19.58
C ARG A 340 -38.33 -34.95 -19.49
N ASP A 341 -38.58 -33.64 -19.46
CA ASP A 341 -39.94 -33.09 -19.43
C ASP A 341 -40.70 -33.41 -20.73
N ALA A 342 -40.04 -33.34 -21.89
CA ALA A 342 -40.62 -33.74 -23.18
C ALA A 342 -40.97 -35.24 -23.23
N ASN A 343 -40.10 -36.11 -22.69
CA ASN A 343 -40.36 -37.55 -22.63
C ASN A 343 -41.48 -37.91 -21.64
N ASN A 344 -41.60 -37.20 -20.51
CA ASN A 344 -42.65 -37.46 -19.53
C ASN A 344 -44.04 -36.98 -20.00
N THR A 345 -44.08 -35.92 -20.81
CA THR A 345 -45.32 -35.42 -21.43
C THR A 345 -45.87 -36.38 -22.50
N ASN A 346 -44.99 -37.07 -23.22
CA ASN A 346 -45.38 -38.08 -24.20
C ASN A 346 -45.88 -39.40 -23.57
N VAL A 347 -45.49 -39.73 -22.33
CA VAL A 347 -46.00 -40.92 -21.63
C VAL A 347 -47.40 -40.67 -21.04
N SER A 348 -47.74 -39.42 -20.70
CA SER A 348 -49.02 -39.08 -20.07
C SER A 348 -50.20 -38.93 -21.06
N THR A 349 -49.97 -39.03 -22.37
CA THR A 349 -51.03 -38.98 -23.40
C THR A 349 -51.40 -40.35 -23.97
N THR A 350 -50.79 -41.45 -23.52
CA THR A 350 -51.02 -42.80 -24.08
C THR A 350 -51.78 -43.76 -23.17
N THR A 351 -52.47 -43.30 -22.12
CA THR A 351 -53.31 -44.18 -21.29
C THR A 351 -54.65 -43.55 -20.94
N HIS A 352 -55.57 -43.61 -21.89
CA HIS A 352 -56.96 -43.98 -21.64
C HIS A 352 -57.61 -44.50 -22.94
N PRO A 353 -57.73 -45.83 -23.09
CA PRO A 353 -58.85 -46.42 -23.81
C PRO A 353 -59.92 -46.92 -22.83
N GLU A 354 -61.17 -46.68 -23.25
CA GLU A 354 -62.46 -47.23 -22.80
C GLU A 354 -63.02 -46.85 -21.42
#